data_AF-A0A0K2RRA9-F1
#
_entry.id   AF-A0A0K2RRA9-F1
#
_cell.length_a   1.000
_cell.length_b   1.000
_cell.length_c   1.000
_cell.angle_alpha   90.00
_cell.angle_beta   90.00
_cell.angle_gamma   90.00
#
_symmetry.space_group_name_H-M   'P 1'
#
loop_
_entity.id
_entity.type
_entity.pdbx_description
1 polymer ?
#
loop_
_entity_poly.entity_id
_entity_poly.type
_entity_poly.pdbx_seq_one_letter_code
_entity_poly.pdbx_strand_id
1 'polypeptide(L)'
;MSPPATLRVTTPEETEVEEGVVEQWTVQSAKTDDRLIINIYEHLHDTSHDLGTDPGLIKDGVEADLQRLLAEQIETLGAGYSLIRREYFTAIGPVDILARDGDGRTVAVELKRRGDIDGVEQLTRYLELLNRDPLLARCGHFRRPADQAAGEGPCQRPRNRLRHPGL
;
A
#
# COMPACT_ATOMS: atom_id res chain seq x y z
N MET A 1 -10.67 3.56 -16.11
CA MET A 1 -9.57 3.31 -17.09
C MET A 1 -8.27 3.88 -16.55
N SER A 2 -7.14 3.23 -16.84
CA SER A 2 -5.83 3.65 -16.34
C SER A 2 -5.18 4.69 -17.26
N PRO A 3 -4.48 5.71 -16.73
CA PRO A 3 -3.78 6.68 -17.55
C PRO A 3 -2.56 6.07 -18.29
N PRO A 4 -2.12 6.68 -19.41
CA PRO A 4 -2.70 7.85 -20.06
C PRO A 4 -3.95 7.51 -20.87
N ALA A 5 -4.93 8.41 -20.85
CA ALA A 5 -6.16 8.31 -21.61
C ALA A 5 -6.54 9.69 -22.17
N THR A 6 -7.27 9.71 -23.29
CA THR A 6 -7.77 10.94 -23.90
C THR A 6 -9.28 11.02 -23.78
N LEU A 7 -9.80 12.20 -23.48
CA LEU A 7 -11.23 12.49 -23.50
C LEU A 7 -11.56 13.25 -24.79
N ARG A 8 -12.58 12.78 -25.51
CA ARG A 8 -13.20 13.48 -26.63
C ARG A 8 -14.67 13.69 -26.32
N VAL A 9 -15.12 14.92 -26.50
CA VAL A 9 -16.51 15.32 -26.31
C VAL A 9 -17.09 15.59 -27.70
N THR A 10 -18.18 14.93 -28.04
CA THR A 10 -18.81 15.00 -29.36
C THR A 10 -20.32 15.20 -29.24
N THR A 11 -20.90 15.84 -30.24
CA THR A 11 -22.36 15.86 -30.40
C THR A 11 -22.84 14.44 -30.71
N PRO A 12 -23.93 13.97 -30.09
CA PRO A 12 -24.50 12.66 -30.38
C PRO A 12 -25.06 12.57 -31.80
N GLU A 13 -25.13 11.36 -32.35
CA GLU A 13 -25.76 11.11 -33.65
C GLU A 13 -27.28 11.31 -33.58
N GLU A 14 -27.93 11.51 -34.73
CA GLU A 14 -29.38 11.84 -34.81
C GLU A 14 -30.25 10.83 -34.06
N THR A 15 -29.92 9.54 -34.13
CA THR A 15 -30.60 8.48 -33.39
C THR A 15 -30.42 8.56 -31.88
N GLU A 16 -29.27 9.03 -31.41
CA GLU A 16 -28.98 9.18 -29.98
C GLU A 16 -29.65 10.44 -29.41
N VAL A 17 -29.76 11.49 -30.23
CA VAL A 17 -30.53 12.70 -29.89
C VAL A 17 -32.01 12.36 -29.72
N GLU A 18 -32.58 11.51 -30.57
CA GLU A 18 -33.96 11.01 -30.43
C GLU A 18 -34.18 10.24 -29.11
N GLU A 19 -33.14 9.57 -28.61
CA GLU A 19 -33.15 8.91 -27.30
C GLU A 19 -32.96 9.88 -26.12
N GLY A 20 -32.72 11.17 -26.40
CA GLY A 20 -32.58 12.22 -25.41
C GLY A 20 -31.14 12.49 -24.97
N VAL A 21 -30.14 11.94 -25.66
CA VAL A 21 -28.73 12.25 -25.40
C VAL A 21 -28.42 13.64 -25.91
N VAL A 22 -27.81 14.48 -25.07
CA VAL A 22 -27.41 15.85 -25.40
C VAL A 22 -25.92 15.98 -25.69
N GLU A 23 -25.10 15.08 -25.14
CA GLU A 23 -23.65 15.07 -25.33
C GLU A 23 -23.09 13.65 -25.19
N GLN A 24 -22.06 13.31 -25.96
CA GLN A 24 -21.36 12.04 -25.84
C GLN A 24 -19.90 12.24 -25.48
N TRP A 25 -19.44 11.60 -24.41
CA TRP A 25 -18.05 11.61 -24.00
C TRP A 25 -17.41 10.27 -24.30
N THR A 26 -16.31 10.30 -25.03
CA THR A 26 -15.48 9.14 -25.31
C THR A 26 -14.16 9.28 -24.56
N VAL A 27 -13.93 8.39 -23.60
CA VAL A 27 -12.61 8.21 -23.00
C VAL A 27 -11.93 7.04 -23.70
N GLN A 28 -10.71 7.24 -24.21
CA GLN A 28 -9.94 6.23 -24.92
C GLN A 28 -8.59 5.99 -24.23
N SER A 29 -8.29 4.73 -23.91
CA SER A 29 -6.96 4.32 -23.45
C SER A 29 -5.93 4.56 -24.56
N ALA A 30 -4.77 5.13 -24.21
CA ALA A 30 -3.68 5.31 -25.17
C ALA A 30 -2.79 4.06 -25.32
N LYS A 31 -2.97 3.06 -24.45
CA LYS A 31 -2.13 1.84 -24.39
C LYS A 31 -2.87 0.58 -24.83
N THR A 32 -4.19 0.57 -24.73
CA THR A 32 -5.07 -0.55 -25.05
C THR A 32 -6.21 -0.06 -25.94
N ASP A 33 -6.95 -0.98 -26.55
CA ASP A 33 -8.12 -0.63 -27.36
C ASP A 33 -9.39 -0.39 -26.52
N ASP A 34 -9.23 -0.22 -25.20
CA ASP A 34 -10.35 0.00 -24.29
C ASP A 34 -10.95 1.40 -24.48
N ARG A 35 -12.26 1.44 -24.71
CA ARG A 35 -13.06 2.66 -24.87
C ARG A 35 -14.22 2.69 -23.87
N LEU A 36 -14.40 3.84 -23.23
CA LEU A 36 -15.58 4.14 -22.43
C LEU A 36 -16.39 5.23 -23.14
N ILE A 37 -17.64 4.91 -23.50
CA ILE A 37 -18.59 5.85 -24.08
C ILE A 37 -19.60 6.22 -23.00
N ILE A 38 -19.82 7.51 -22.79
CA ILE A 38 -20.72 8.06 -21.79
C ILE A 38 -21.71 8.97 -22.50
N ASN A 39 -22.98 8.59 -22.49
CA ASN A 39 -24.07 9.40 -23.03
C ASN A 39 -24.63 10.28 -21.90
N ILE A 40 -24.56 11.59 -22.08
CA ILE A 40 -25.08 12.58 -21.15
C ILE A 40 -26.46 13.00 -21.64
N TYR A 41 -27.47 12.88 -20.77
CA TYR A 41 -28.86 13.25 -21.07
C TYR A 41 -29.22 14.62 -20.47
N GLU A 42 -28.60 14.98 -19.34
CA GLU A 42 -28.83 16.25 -18.66
C GLU A 42 -27.59 16.64 -17.85
N HIS A 43 -27.22 17.92 -17.90
CA HIS A 43 -26.20 18.50 -17.02
C HIS A 43 -26.89 19.17 -15.84
N LEU A 44 -26.90 18.49 -14.69
CA LEU A 44 -27.45 19.07 -13.46
C LEU A 44 -26.45 20.03 -12.79
N HIS A 45 -25.16 19.75 -12.90
CA HIS A 45 -24.09 20.53 -12.28
C HIS A 45 -22.74 20.19 -12.93
N ASP A 46 -21.93 21.22 -13.19
CA ASP A 46 -20.55 21.08 -13.68
C ASP A 46 -19.65 22.08 -12.92
N THR A 47 -18.57 21.57 -12.33
CA THR A 47 -17.61 22.36 -11.55
C THR A 47 -16.19 21.97 -11.89
N SER A 48 -15.37 22.97 -12.18
CA SER A 48 -13.95 22.82 -12.40
C SER A 48 -13.15 23.43 -11.26
N HIS A 49 -12.12 22.71 -10.81
CA HIS A 49 -11.21 23.15 -9.77
C HIS A 49 -9.78 23.03 -10.26
N ASP A 50 -9.03 24.13 -10.21
CA ASP A 50 -7.59 24.10 -10.43
C ASP A 50 -6.91 23.56 -9.17
N LEU A 51 -6.33 22.36 -9.27
CA LEU A 51 -5.61 21.70 -8.18
C LEU A 51 -4.16 22.21 -8.06
N GLY A 52 -3.74 23.15 -8.92
CA GLY A 52 -2.39 23.69 -8.95
C GLY A 52 -1.38 22.68 -9.51
N THR A 53 -0.09 22.98 -9.34
CA THR A 53 0.99 22.06 -9.71
C THR A 53 1.02 20.90 -8.73
N ASP A 54 1.01 19.66 -9.24
CA ASP A 54 1.24 18.47 -8.42
C ASP A 54 2.54 18.65 -7.62
N PRO A 55 2.48 18.75 -6.28
CA PRO A 55 3.68 18.90 -5.45
C PRO A 55 4.57 17.65 -5.50
N GLY A 56 4.08 16.57 -6.13
CA GLY A 56 4.69 15.26 -6.14
C GLY A 56 4.32 14.49 -4.88
N LEU A 57 3.97 13.22 -5.04
CA LEU A 57 3.88 12.30 -3.91
C LEU A 57 5.30 11.93 -3.47
N ILE A 58 5.82 12.62 -2.45
CA ILE A 58 7.08 12.25 -1.81
C ILE A 58 6.80 11.02 -0.94
N LYS A 59 7.02 9.83 -1.51
CA LYS A 59 7.13 8.60 -0.72
C LYS A 59 8.49 8.71 -0.02
N ASP A 60 8.52 9.09 1.25
CA ASP A 60 9.72 9.45 2.04
C ASP A 60 10.85 8.39 2.12
N GLY A 61 10.83 7.32 1.32
CA GLY A 61 11.83 6.25 1.36
C GLY A 61 11.80 5.43 2.64
N VAL A 62 10.95 5.78 3.62
CA VAL A 62 10.90 5.21 4.97
C VAL A 62 10.76 3.69 4.93
N GLU A 63 9.95 3.12 4.03
CA GLU A 63 9.82 1.67 3.90
C GLU A 63 11.09 1.01 3.35
N ALA A 64 11.75 1.65 2.38
CA ALA A 64 13.02 1.17 1.83
C ALA A 64 14.15 1.26 2.88
N ASP A 65 14.16 2.32 3.68
CA ASP A 65 15.08 2.45 4.81
C ASP A 65 14.78 1.46 5.93
N LEU A 66 13.50 1.22 6.26
CA LEU A 66 13.10 0.17 7.20
C LEU A 66 13.57 -1.20 6.75
N GLN A 67 13.41 -1.51 5.46
CA GLN A 67 13.87 -2.77 4.88
C GLN A 67 15.41 -2.88 4.96
N ARG A 68 16.13 -1.82 4.60
CA ARG A 68 17.59 -1.79 4.69
C ARG A 68 18.08 -1.97 6.13
N LEU A 69 17.53 -1.19 7.07
CA LEU A 69 17.93 -1.21 8.48
C LEU A 69 17.59 -2.53 9.17
N LEU A 70 16.44 -3.14 8.86
CA LEU A 70 16.08 -4.44 9.42
C LEU A 70 16.92 -5.56 8.81
N ALA A 71 17.24 -5.50 7.51
CA ALA A 71 18.11 -6.48 6.88
C ALA A 71 19.55 -6.42 7.43
N GLU A 72 20.05 -5.22 7.73
CA GLU A 72 21.35 -5.02 8.40
C GLU A 72 21.38 -5.55 9.84
N GLN A 73 20.22 -5.66 10.50
CA GLN A 73 20.05 -6.05 11.90
C GLN A 73 19.03 -7.19 12.05
N ILE A 74 19.15 -8.22 11.22
CA ILE A 74 18.15 -9.29 11.10
C ILE A 74 17.95 -10.07 12.42
N GLU A 75 18.97 -10.08 13.27
CA GLU A 75 18.96 -10.66 14.62
C GLU A 75 17.94 -10.01 15.56
N THR A 76 17.46 -8.80 15.25
CA THR A 76 16.39 -8.13 16.00
C THR A 76 15.05 -8.87 15.90
N LEU A 77 14.87 -9.72 14.90
CA LEU A 77 13.72 -10.64 14.81
C LEU A 77 13.80 -11.77 15.84
N GLY A 78 15.00 -12.15 16.26
CA GLY A 78 15.21 -13.19 17.26
C GLY A 78 16.58 -13.86 17.13
N ALA A 79 16.97 -14.59 18.18
CA ALA A 79 18.22 -15.33 18.18
C ALA A 79 18.28 -16.35 17.02
N GLY A 80 19.43 -16.41 16.33
CA GLY A 80 19.66 -17.34 15.23
C GLY A 80 19.03 -16.93 13.89
N TYR A 81 18.35 -15.79 13.82
CA TYR A 81 17.87 -15.28 12.54
C TYR A 81 19.04 -14.89 11.61
N SER A 82 18.91 -15.21 10.32
CA SER A 82 19.85 -14.82 9.27
C SER A 82 19.12 -14.38 8.01
N LEU A 83 19.69 -13.39 7.31
CA LEU A 83 19.13 -12.87 6.06
C LEU A 83 19.35 -13.87 4.92
N ILE A 84 18.28 -14.24 4.20
CA ILE A 84 18.40 -14.97 2.93
C ILE A 84 18.52 -13.97 1.79
N ARG A 85 17.54 -13.06 1.67
CA ARG A 85 17.46 -12.10 0.57
C ARG A 85 16.53 -10.94 0.90
N ARG A 86 16.89 -9.74 0.42
CA ARG A 86 15.99 -8.59 0.30
C ARG A 86 15.28 -8.63 -1.04
N GLU A 87 14.03 -8.20 -1.09
CA GLU A 87 13.22 -8.14 -2.30
C GLU A 87 13.22 -9.49 -3.05
N TYR A 88 12.76 -10.53 -2.37
CA TYR A 88 12.65 -11.86 -2.96
C TYR A 88 11.47 -11.88 -3.95
N PHE A 89 11.78 -11.89 -5.25
CA PHE A 89 10.78 -11.83 -6.31
C PHE A 89 9.89 -13.06 -6.34
N THR A 90 8.57 -12.83 -6.40
CA THR A 90 7.53 -13.84 -6.66
C THR A 90 6.74 -13.47 -7.92
N ALA A 91 5.82 -14.33 -8.35
CA ALA A 91 4.94 -14.06 -9.48
C ALA A 91 4.03 -12.83 -9.29
N ILE A 92 3.80 -12.37 -8.05
CA ILE A 92 2.92 -11.23 -7.73
C ILE A 92 3.69 -10.02 -7.16
N GLY A 93 5.03 -10.02 -7.28
CA GLY A 93 5.90 -8.97 -6.77
C GLY A 93 6.89 -9.46 -5.70
N PRO A 94 7.77 -8.57 -5.21
CA PRO A 94 8.80 -8.94 -4.24
C PRO A 94 8.24 -9.02 -2.81
N VAL A 95 8.71 -10.03 -2.05
CA VAL A 95 8.64 -10.03 -0.58
C VAL A 95 9.77 -9.16 -0.05
N ASP A 96 9.50 -8.27 0.91
CA ASP A 96 10.50 -7.33 1.42
C ASP A 96 11.76 -8.02 1.94
N ILE A 97 11.60 -8.97 2.85
CA ILE A 97 12.69 -9.76 3.43
C ILE A 97 12.30 -11.23 3.48
N LEU A 98 13.19 -12.07 2.98
CA LEU A 98 13.20 -13.49 3.25
C LEU A 98 14.36 -13.80 4.19
N ALA A 99 14.07 -14.48 5.30
CA ALA A 99 15.03 -14.81 6.35
C ALA A 99 14.96 -16.30 6.71
N ARG A 100 15.95 -16.76 7.46
CA ARG A 100 15.97 -18.07 8.10
C ARG A 100 15.92 -17.86 9.61
N ASP A 101 15.02 -18.54 10.31
CA ASP A 101 14.95 -18.48 11.78
C ASP A 101 16.00 -19.38 12.45
N GLY A 102 16.07 -19.32 13.79
CA GLY A 102 16.99 -20.15 14.59
C GLY A 102 16.73 -21.66 14.51
N ASP A 103 15.55 -22.08 14.06
CA ASP A 103 15.20 -23.49 13.81
C ASP A 103 15.52 -23.92 12.37
N GLY A 104 16.07 -23.01 11.55
CA GLY A 104 16.42 -23.26 10.14
C GLY A 104 15.25 -23.10 9.15
N ARG A 105 14.06 -22.70 9.62
CA ARG A 105 12.87 -22.50 8.78
C ARG A 105 12.95 -21.18 8.02
N THR A 106 12.37 -21.16 6.82
CA THR A 106 12.22 -19.94 6.04
C THR A 106 11.11 -19.08 6.62
N VAL A 107 11.36 -17.77 6.72
CA VAL A 107 10.41 -16.77 7.24
C VAL A 107 10.31 -15.61 6.26
N ALA A 108 9.10 -15.30 5.82
CA ALA A 108 8.78 -14.09 5.07
C ALA A 108 8.42 -12.94 6.03
N VAL A 109 8.92 -11.74 5.72
CA VAL A 109 8.66 -10.52 6.48
C VAL A 109 8.23 -9.44 5.50
N GLU A 110 7.05 -8.86 5.75
CA GLU A 110 6.51 -7.68 5.06
C GLU A 110 6.64 -6.47 6.00
N LEU A 111 7.12 -5.35 5.47
CA LEU A 111 7.38 -4.13 6.23
C LEU A 111 6.45 -3.02 5.79
N LYS A 112 5.74 -2.47 6.77
CA LYS A 112 4.98 -1.23 6.61
C LYS A 112 5.39 -0.27 7.71
N ARG A 113 5.49 1.03 7.37
CA ARG A 113 5.68 2.08 8.38
C ARG A 113 4.55 2.07 9.41
N ARG A 114 3.34 1.73 8.97
CA ARG A 114 2.14 1.54 9.79
C ARG A 114 1.56 0.18 9.47
N GLY A 115 1.41 -0.67 10.49
CA GLY A 115 0.83 -1.99 10.30
C GLY A 115 -0.68 -1.91 10.18
N ASP A 116 -1.19 -2.19 8.99
CA ASP A 116 -2.62 -2.23 8.66
C ASP A 116 -2.98 -3.59 8.01
N ILE A 117 -4.26 -3.82 7.75
CA ILE A 117 -4.77 -5.09 7.19
C ILE A 117 -4.13 -5.42 5.83
N ASP A 118 -3.84 -4.40 5.02
CA ASP A 118 -3.21 -4.55 3.70
C ASP A 118 -1.88 -5.32 3.77
N GLY A 119 -1.08 -5.08 4.82
CA GLY A 119 0.19 -5.79 5.03
C GLY A 119 -0.02 -7.27 5.36
N VAL A 120 -1.07 -7.59 6.10
CA VAL A 120 -1.43 -8.98 6.43
C VAL A 120 -1.91 -9.71 5.19
N GLU A 121 -2.82 -9.11 4.42
CA GLU A 121 -3.34 -9.71 3.18
C GLU A 121 -2.25 -9.91 2.12
N GLN A 122 -1.31 -8.96 2.03
CA GLN A 122 -0.15 -9.09 1.16
C GLN A 122 0.74 -10.27 1.59
N LEU A 123 1.04 -10.40 2.88
CA LEU A 123 1.85 -11.51 3.41
C LEU A 123 1.17 -12.87 3.21
N THR A 124 -0.14 -12.96 3.43
CA THR A 124 -0.90 -14.19 3.18
C THR A 124 -0.76 -14.65 1.73
N ARG A 125 -0.91 -13.74 0.76
CA ARG A 125 -0.74 -14.06 -0.67
C ARG A 125 0.68 -14.53 -1.00
N TYR A 126 1.71 -13.93 -0.40
CA TYR A 126 3.08 -14.40 -0.59
C TYR A 126 3.31 -15.79 -0.01
N LEU A 127 2.80 -16.08 1.19
CA LEU A 127 2.95 -17.39 1.81
C LEU A 127 2.28 -18.50 0.98
N GLU A 128 1.13 -18.24 0.36
CA GLU A 128 0.49 -19.18 -0.54
C GLU A 128 1.36 -19.54 -1.75
N LEU A 129 2.15 -18.60 -2.26
CA LEU A 129 3.06 -18.84 -3.38
C LEU A 129 4.36 -19.51 -2.92
N LEU A 130 4.99 -19.00 -1.86
CA LEU A 130 6.25 -19.53 -1.34
C LEU A 130 6.09 -20.98 -0.88
N ASN A 131 4.95 -21.34 -0.29
CA ASN A 131 4.70 -22.71 0.13
C ASN A 131 4.39 -23.69 -1.01
N ARG A 132 4.25 -23.22 -2.26
CA ARG A 132 4.18 -24.09 -3.45
C ARG A 132 5.57 -24.51 -3.93
N ASP A 133 6.62 -23.74 -3.62
CA ASP A 133 7.99 -24.10 -3.96
C ASP A 133 8.49 -25.18 -2.98
N PRO A 134 8.86 -26.39 -3.45
CA PRO A 134 9.37 -27.46 -2.59
C PRO A 134 10.62 -27.07 -1.77
N LEU A 135 11.43 -26.13 -2.25
CA LEU A 135 12.63 -25.64 -1.56
C LEU A 135 12.29 -24.71 -0.38
N LEU A 136 11.11 -24.10 -0.42
CA LEU A 136 10.62 -23.15 0.58
C LEU A 136 9.35 -23.64 1.29
N ALA A 137 8.86 -24.84 0.97
CA ALA A 137 7.69 -25.45 1.56
C ALA A 137 7.88 -25.54 3.08
N ARG A 138 7.02 -24.87 3.84
CA ARG A 138 7.10 -24.51 5.28
C ARG A 138 7.60 -23.09 5.57
N CYS A 139 7.57 -22.20 4.58
CA CYS A 139 7.76 -20.78 4.80
C CYS A 139 6.67 -20.26 5.75
N GLY A 140 7.10 -19.77 6.92
CA GLY A 140 6.26 -19.08 7.87
C GLY A 140 6.34 -17.57 7.70
N HIS A 141 5.67 -16.83 8.56
CA HIS A 141 5.87 -15.39 8.69
C HIS A 141 6.39 -15.01 10.06
N PHE A 142 7.12 -13.91 10.14
CA PHE A 142 7.51 -13.36 11.43
C PHE A 142 6.25 -12.87 12.16
N ARG A 143 6.18 -13.16 13.47
CA ARG A 143 5.16 -12.63 14.35
C ARG A 143 5.87 -12.05 15.55
N ARG A 144 5.72 -10.74 15.77
CA ARG A 144 6.29 -10.10 16.95
C ARG A 144 5.69 -10.77 18.20
N PRO A 145 6.52 -11.25 19.14
CA PRO A 145 6.01 -11.81 20.39
C PRO A 145 5.22 -10.72 21.14
N ALA A 146 4.08 -11.11 21.73
CA ALA A 146 3.18 -10.19 22.43
C ALA A 146 3.82 -9.47 23.64
N ASP A 147 4.97 -9.96 24.11
CA ASP A 147 5.63 -9.53 25.35
C ASP A 147 6.80 -8.55 25.16
N GLN A 148 7.00 -8.04 23.94
CA GLN A 148 7.93 -6.92 23.69
C GLN A 148 7.16 -5.70 23.17
N ALA A 149 6.10 -5.34 23.89
CA ALA A 149 5.68 -3.94 23.95
C ALA A 149 6.86 -3.14 24.52
N ALA A 150 7.17 -2.02 23.86
CA ALA A 150 8.18 -1.08 24.32
C ALA A 150 8.08 -0.88 25.83
N GLY A 151 9.21 -0.86 26.54
CA GLY A 151 9.25 -0.55 27.95
C GLY A 151 8.52 0.77 28.21
N GLU A 152 7.28 0.66 28.67
CA GLU A 152 6.54 1.75 29.26
C GLU A 152 7.23 2.06 30.60
N GLY A 153 8.27 2.89 30.54
CA GLY A 153 8.63 3.70 31.68
C GLY A 153 7.36 4.47 32.09
N PRO A 154 7.00 4.51 33.38
CA PRO A 154 5.73 5.09 33.79
C PRO A 154 5.66 6.53 33.29
N CYS A 155 4.67 6.78 32.43
CA CYS A 155 4.34 8.11 31.94
C CYS A 155 3.95 8.97 33.15
N GLN A 156 4.93 9.62 33.77
CA GLN A 156 4.71 10.60 34.81
C GLN A 156 4.04 11.80 34.17
N ARG A 157 2.70 11.82 34.20
CA ARG A 157 1.93 13.02 33.88
C ARG A 157 2.41 14.15 34.79
N PRO A 158 2.82 15.32 34.26
CA PRO A 158 3.15 16.46 35.11
C PRO A 158 1.87 16.89 35.83
N ARG A 159 1.85 16.76 37.16
CA ARG A 159 0.79 17.31 38.00
C ARG A 159 0.85 18.83 37.92
N ASN A 160 -0.02 19.41 37.11
CA ASN A 160 -0.21 20.85 37.05
C ASN A 160 -0.86 21.31 38.37
N ARG A 161 -0.05 21.74 39.35
CA ARG A 161 -0.54 22.42 40.57
C ARG A 161 -0.93 23.85 40.19
N LEU A 162 -2.21 24.06 39.90
CA LEU A 162 -2.79 25.40 39.96
C LEU A 162 -2.74 25.87 41.42
N ARG A 163 -1.84 26.81 41.72
CA ARG A 163 -1.88 27.60 42.96
C ARG A 163 -2.99 28.64 42.80
N HIS A 164 -4.03 28.57 43.63
CA HIS A 164 -4.85 29.74 43.90
C HIS A 164 -4.12 30.61 44.94
N PRO A 165 -3.93 31.92 44.70
CA PRO A 165 -3.61 32.85 45.76
C PRO A 165 -4.92 33.31 46.42
N GLY A 166 -5.07 33.00 47.71
CA GLY A 166 -6.02 33.70 48.56
C GLY A 166 -5.36 34.96 49.11
N LEU A 167 -5.98 36.11 48.84
CA LEU A 167 -6.16 37.26 49.73
C LEU A 167 -7.31 38.08 49.14
#